data_AF-A0A4R6TR95-F1
#
_entry.id   AF-A0A4R6TR95-F1
#
_cell.length_a   1.000
_cell.length_b   1.000
_cell.length_c   1.000
_cell.angle_alpha   90.00
_cell.angle_beta   90.00
_cell.angle_gamma   90.00
#
_symmetry.space_group_name_H-M   'P 1'
#
loop_
_entity.id
_entity.type
_entity.pdbx_description
1 polymer ?
#
loop_
_entity_poly.entity_id
_entity_poly.type
_entity_poly.pdbx_seq_one_letter_code
_entity_poly.pdbx_strand_id
1 'polypeptide(L)'
;MTFFYNLALLTLSALLVHWKQHSNILREWLSPTRKRMVEFIKGFLMMCILCVLFQLLVSMIDHSGWALKDSFPAVRILQSVWYDINSVLFEELLFRGVLLYMLIRYLPGNPHKALLFSACCFGIYHWFTQGVIGNLPAMLLVFILTAGMGYVFAYAYYRTGSILLSFGLHLGWNLTDHTLFSTGPYGALILKPHNTVEMSESYALLSFILYLLVIGSTYWMVSRLTPYRITKDDQKK
;
A
#
# COMPACT_ATOMS: atom_id res chain seq x y z
N MET A 1 -14.17 -10.72 10.29
CA MET A 1 -13.20 -11.72 9.81
C MET A 1 -11.77 -11.17 9.83
N THR A 2 -11.47 -10.08 9.12
CA THR A 2 -10.11 -9.51 8.99
C THR A 2 -9.42 -9.16 10.30
N PHE A 3 -10.15 -8.71 11.31
CA PHE A 3 -9.59 -8.42 12.64
C PHE A 3 -8.89 -9.62 13.29
N PHE A 4 -9.49 -10.81 13.24
CA PHE A 4 -8.87 -12.02 13.82
C PHE A 4 -7.64 -12.45 13.04
N TYR A 5 -7.64 -12.29 11.72
CA TYR A 5 -6.45 -12.53 10.89
C TYR A 5 -5.34 -11.53 11.21
N ASN A 6 -5.67 -10.25 11.41
CA ASN A 6 -4.71 -9.23 11.82
C ASN A 6 -4.08 -9.57 13.17
N LEU A 7 -4.88 -10.01 14.13
CA LEU A 7 -4.38 -10.46 15.43
C LEU A 7 -3.46 -11.68 15.28
N ALA A 8 -3.87 -12.69 14.52
CA ALA A 8 -3.06 -13.88 14.28
C ALA A 8 -1.73 -13.55 13.59
N LEU A 9 -1.75 -12.70 12.56
CA LEU A 9 -0.53 -12.25 11.87
C LEU A 9 0.37 -11.42 12.79
N LEU A 10 -0.19 -10.53 13.60
CA LEU A 10 0.58 -9.76 14.56
C LEU A 10 1.26 -10.68 15.59
N THR A 11 0.52 -11.66 16.11
CA THR A 11 1.06 -12.68 17.01
C THR A 11 2.15 -13.50 16.32
N LEU A 12 1.94 -13.94 15.08
CA LEU A 12 2.94 -14.68 14.31
C LEU A 12 4.22 -13.85 14.10
N SER A 13 4.10 -12.59 13.67
CA SER A 13 5.24 -11.70 13.52
C SER A 13 5.96 -11.51 14.86
N ALA A 14 5.23 -11.29 15.96
CA ALA A 14 5.80 -11.16 17.28
C ALA A 14 6.56 -12.41 17.75
N LEU A 15 6.02 -13.60 17.51
CA LEU A 15 6.66 -14.88 17.83
C LEU A 15 7.94 -15.08 17.00
N LEU A 16 7.89 -14.80 15.69
CA LEU A 16 9.05 -14.93 14.81
C LEU A 16 10.22 -14.04 15.24
N VAL A 17 9.92 -12.80 15.64
CA VAL A 17 10.93 -11.86 16.14
C VAL A 17 11.42 -12.24 17.53
N HIS A 18 10.51 -12.55 18.47
CA HIS A 18 10.87 -12.88 19.84
C HIS A 18 11.75 -14.12 19.92
N TRP A 19 11.39 -15.19 19.20
CA TRP A 19 12.13 -16.45 19.22
C TRP A 19 13.57 -16.32 18.72
N LYS A 20 13.87 -15.30 17.91
CA LYS A 20 15.14 -15.20 17.18
C LYS A 20 16.01 -14.03 17.59
N GLN A 21 15.41 -12.93 18.05
CA GLN A 21 16.13 -11.73 18.46
C GLN A 21 15.97 -11.41 19.95
N HIS A 22 15.10 -12.13 20.66
CA HIS A 22 14.66 -11.77 22.02
C HIS A 22 14.21 -10.30 22.12
N SER A 23 13.78 -9.73 20.99
CA SER A 23 13.30 -8.36 20.87
C SER A 23 11.78 -8.36 20.76
N ASN A 24 11.19 -7.19 20.98
CA ASN A 24 9.76 -6.98 20.83
C ASN A 24 9.52 -6.29 19.49
N ILE A 25 8.81 -6.97 18.57
CA ILE A 25 8.56 -6.43 17.22
C ILE A 25 7.83 -5.09 17.23
N LEU A 26 6.89 -4.90 18.16
CA LEU A 26 6.19 -3.63 18.33
C LEU A 26 7.17 -2.54 18.75
N ARG A 27 8.16 -2.86 19.58
CA ARG A 27 9.23 -1.92 19.92
C ARG A 27 10.08 -1.59 18.70
N GLU A 28 10.39 -2.54 17.82
CA GLU A 28 11.17 -2.26 16.61
C GLU A 28 10.41 -1.40 15.59
N TRP A 29 9.13 -1.71 15.38
CA TRP A 29 8.28 -1.00 14.44
C TRP A 29 7.82 0.36 14.96
N LEU A 30 7.56 0.49 16.26
CA LEU A 30 7.00 1.71 16.84
C LEU A 30 8.07 2.60 17.48
N SER A 31 9.28 2.12 17.79
CA SER A 31 10.32 2.98 18.40
C SER A 31 11.31 3.54 17.37
N PRO A 32 11.77 4.80 17.53
CA PRO A 32 11.23 5.83 18.43
C PRO A 32 9.86 6.35 17.95
N THR A 33 8.85 6.37 18.82
CA THR A 33 7.44 6.65 18.45
C THR A 33 7.26 7.94 17.68
N ARG A 34 7.90 9.02 18.10
CA ARG A 34 7.82 10.31 17.39
C ARG A 34 8.30 10.20 15.94
N LYS A 35 9.42 9.51 15.70
CA LYS A 35 9.96 9.32 14.35
C LYS A 35 9.00 8.49 13.49
N ARG A 36 8.49 7.38 14.05
CA ARG A 36 7.59 6.46 13.34
C ARG A 36 6.25 7.11 12.98
N MET A 37 5.71 7.93 13.88
CA MET A 37 4.50 8.70 13.59
C MET A 37 4.72 9.76 12.52
N VAL A 38 5.89 10.42 12.49
CA VAL A 38 6.23 11.35 11.41
C VAL A 38 6.38 10.61 10.07
N GLU A 39 6.99 9.44 10.05
CA GLU A 39 7.07 8.57 8.86
C GLU A 39 5.67 8.19 8.35
N PHE A 40 4.78 7.73 9.24
CA PHE A 40 3.39 7.43 8.92
C PHE A 40 2.65 8.63 8.34
N ILE A 41 2.66 9.78 9.04
CA ILE A 41 1.92 10.98 8.62
C ILE A 41 2.42 11.49 7.26
N LYS A 42 3.75 11.52 7.05
CA LYS A 42 4.33 11.92 5.77
C LYS A 42 3.91 10.99 4.64
N GLY A 43 3.99 9.68 4.85
CA GLY A 43 3.56 8.69 3.86
C GLY A 43 2.07 8.81 3.53
N PHE A 44 1.24 8.94 4.56
CA PHE A 44 -0.21 9.10 4.43
C PHE A 44 -0.58 10.35 3.62
N LEU A 45 -0.12 11.54 4.05
CA LEU A 45 -0.45 12.79 3.36
C LEU A 45 0.07 12.82 1.93
N MET A 46 1.28 12.30 1.70
CA MET A 46 1.86 12.20 0.37
C MET A 46 0.99 11.36 -0.57
N MET A 47 0.53 10.20 -0.12
CA MET A 47 -0.29 9.32 -0.96
C MET A 47 -1.71 9.83 -1.14
N CYS A 48 -2.29 10.52 -0.14
CA CYS A 48 -3.55 11.25 -0.35
C CYS A 48 -3.41 12.31 -1.45
N ILE A 49 -2.33 13.10 -1.42
CA ILE A 49 -2.07 14.14 -2.44
C ILE A 49 -1.88 13.51 -3.82
N LEU A 50 -1.05 12.47 -3.93
CA LEU A 50 -0.82 11.79 -5.20
C LEU A 50 -2.09 11.12 -5.76
N CYS A 51 -2.93 10.56 -4.89
CA CYS A 51 -4.22 10.00 -5.28
C CYS A 51 -5.17 11.08 -5.81
N VAL A 52 -5.31 12.22 -5.10
CA VAL A 52 -6.10 13.36 -5.59
C VAL A 52 -5.59 13.85 -6.95
N LEU A 53 -4.27 14.04 -7.09
CA LEU A 53 -3.67 14.47 -8.36
C LEU A 53 -3.93 13.46 -9.48
N PHE A 54 -3.77 12.16 -9.20
CA PHE A 54 -4.09 11.09 -10.14
C PHE A 54 -5.55 11.18 -10.61
N GLN A 55 -6.49 11.26 -9.68
CA GLN A 55 -7.92 11.32 -9.98
C GLN A 55 -8.31 12.59 -10.75
N LEU A 56 -7.70 13.74 -10.43
CA LEU A 56 -7.92 14.99 -11.17
C LEU A 56 -7.36 14.93 -12.60
N LEU A 57 -6.16 14.38 -12.79
CA LEU A 57 -5.56 14.25 -14.12
C LEU A 57 -6.39 13.31 -15.00
N VAL A 58 -6.77 12.15 -14.47
CA VAL A 58 -7.64 11.20 -15.17
C VAL A 58 -8.97 11.85 -15.54
N SER A 59 -9.61 12.58 -14.62
CA SER A 59 -10.90 13.23 -14.88
C SER A 59 -10.81 14.36 -15.92
N MET A 60 -9.71 15.11 -15.96
CA MET A 60 -9.49 16.15 -16.98
C MET A 60 -9.44 15.58 -18.40
N ILE A 61 -8.96 14.34 -18.55
CA ILE A 61 -8.78 13.71 -19.85
C ILE A 61 -10.05 13.02 -20.32
N ASP A 62 -10.79 12.42 -19.38
CA ASP A 62 -12.06 11.74 -19.67
C ASP A 62 -13.25 12.71 -19.75
N HIS A 63 -13.02 14.00 -19.51
CA HIS A 63 -14.06 15.01 -19.32
C HIS A 63 -15.12 14.60 -18.29
N SER A 64 -14.76 13.68 -17.38
CA SER A 64 -15.58 13.29 -16.25
C SER A 64 -15.41 14.32 -15.13
N GLY A 65 -16.51 14.65 -14.47
CA GLY A 65 -16.51 15.53 -13.30
C GLY A 65 -16.71 14.72 -12.03
N TRP A 66 -16.37 15.32 -10.89
CA TRP A 66 -16.75 14.81 -9.57
C TRP A 66 -17.86 15.69 -9.00
N ALA A 67 -18.96 15.08 -8.58
CA ALA A 67 -20.03 15.76 -7.87
C ALA A 67 -20.02 15.32 -6.39
N LEU A 68 -20.32 16.25 -5.50
CA LEU A 68 -20.61 15.88 -4.11
C LEU A 68 -21.89 15.04 -4.07
N LYS A 69 -21.91 14.07 -3.15
CA LYS A 69 -23.11 13.31 -2.89
C LYS A 69 -24.12 14.16 -2.11
N ASP A 70 -25.40 14.03 -2.46
CA ASP A 70 -26.51 14.79 -1.86
C ASP A 70 -26.73 14.43 -0.37
N SER A 71 -26.23 13.27 0.06
CA SER A 71 -26.21 12.84 1.45
C SER A 71 -24.92 12.10 1.78
N PHE A 72 -24.40 12.34 2.99
CA PHE A 72 -23.20 11.66 3.51
C PHE A 72 -23.62 10.52 4.43
N PRO A 73 -23.60 9.26 3.98
CA PRO A 73 -24.00 8.13 4.82
C PRO A 73 -22.91 7.84 5.85
N ALA A 74 -22.94 8.54 6.99
CA ALA A 74 -21.89 8.49 8.02
C ALA A 74 -21.51 7.05 8.42
N VAL A 75 -22.50 6.17 8.59
CA VAL A 75 -22.25 4.74 8.91
C VAL A 75 -21.44 4.06 7.79
N ARG A 76 -21.79 4.27 6.51
CA ARG A 76 -21.07 3.64 5.39
C ARG A 76 -19.67 4.23 5.20
N ILE A 77 -19.50 5.53 5.48
CA ILE A 77 -18.17 6.17 5.49
C ILE A 77 -17.30 5.53 6.57
N LEU A 78 -17.81 5.38 7.80
CA LEU A 78 -17.10 4.72 8.89
C LEU A 78 -16.78 3.25 8.56
N GLN A 79 -17.69 2.54 7.91
CA GLN A 79 -17.46 1.17 7.43
C GLN A 79 -16.35 1.10 6.37
N SER A 80 -16.31 2.05 5.44
CA SER A 80 -15.24 2.15 4.43
C SER A 80 -13.88 2.42 5.07
N VAL A 81 -13.80 3.41 5.96
CA VAL A 81 -12.56 3.72 6.70
C VAL A 81 -12.12 2.52 7.53
N TRP A 82 -13.04 1.86 8.23
CA TRP A 82 -12.73 0.66 9.02
C TRP A 82 -12.24 -0.48 8.15
N TYR A 83 -12.86 -0.68 6.98
CA TYR A 83 -12.41 -1.67 5.99
C TYR A 83 -10.99 -1.38 5.53
N ASP A 84 -10.68 -0.16 5.12
CA ASP A 84 -9.35 0.23 4.63
C ASP A 84 -8.27 0.07 5.70
N ILE A 85 -8.54 0.48 6.94
CA ILE A 85 -7.60 0.28 8.04
C ILE A 85 -7.30 -1.23 8.22
N ASN A 86 -8.33 -2.07 8.21
CA ASN A 86 -8.15 -3.50 8.47
C ASN A 86 -7.52 -4.25 7.29
N SER A 87 -7.88 -3.92 6.05
CA SER A 87 -7.32 -4.55 4.85
C SER A 87 -5.85 -4.16 4.68
N VAL A 88 -5.53 -2.88 4.82
CA VAL A 88 -4.14 -2.41 4.72
C VAL A 88 -3.29 -3.00 5.84
N LEU A 89 -3.80 -3.05 7.08
CA LEU A 89 -3.06 -3.64 8.19
C LEU A 89 -2.78 -5.13 7.94
N PHE A 90 -3.77 -5.88 7.43
CA PHE A 90 -3.62 -7.29 7.06
C PHE A 90 -2.48 -7.48 6.08
N GLU A 91 -2.49 -6.70 5.00
CA GLU A 91 -1.50 -6.81 3.94
C GLU A 91 -0.10 -6.40 4.42
N GLU A 92 0.03 -5.30 5.16
CA GLU A 92 1.35 -4.91 5.69
C GLU A 92 1.91 -5.92 6.70
N LEU A 93 1.07 -6.49 7.57
CA LEU A 93 1.52 -7.54 8.50
C LEU A 93 1.95 -8.81 7.75
N LEU A 94 1.18 -9.25 6.76
CA LEU A 94 1.49 -10.46 5.99
C LEU A 94 2.77 -10.27 5.16
N PHE A 95 2.82 -9.22 4.33
CA PHE A 95 3.88 -9.06 3.36
C PHE A 95 5.14 -8.44 3.95
N ARG A 96 5.04 -7.43 4.83
CA ARG A 96 6.21 -6.75 5.40
C ARG A 96 6.58 -7.36 6.75
N GLY A 97 5.57 -7.67 7.55
CA GLY A 97 5.75 -8.19 8.90
C GLY A 97 6.16 -9.66 9.00
N VAL A 98 5.73 -10.51 8.06
CA VAL A 98 6.08 -11.93 8.03
C VAL A 98 7.00 -12.23 6.84
N LEU A 99 6.50 -12.10 5.61
CA LEU A 99 7.20 -12.58 4.41
C LEU A 99 8.54 -11.86 4.19
N LEU A 100 8.52 -10.54 4.02
CA LEU A 100 9.72 -9.75 3.75
C LEU A 100 10.70 -9.79 4.93
N TYR A 101 10.20 -9.75 6.16
CA TYR A 101 11.02 -9.92 7.36
C TYR A 101 11.82 -11.22 7.30
N MET A 102 11.16 -12.35 6.99
CA MET A 102 11.84 -13.63 6.85
C MET A 102 12.83 -13.66 5.69
N LEU A 103 12.46 -13.11 4.52
CA LEU A 103 13.32 -13.12 3.34
C LEU A 103 14.60 -12.32 3.55
N ILE A 104 14.51 -11.11 4.11
CA ILE A 104 15.69 -10.28 4.40
C ILE A 104 16.59 -10.95 5.43
N ARG A 105 16.00 -11.65 6.41
CA ARG A 105 16.76 -12.19 7.54
C ARG A 105 17.40 -13.56 7.27
N TYR A 106 16.72 -14.42 6.53
CA TYR A 106 17.09 -15.84 6.40
C TYR A 106 17.50 -16.25 5.00
N LEU A 107 17.24 -15.43 3.98
CA LEU A 107 17.71 -15.72 2.64
C LEU A 107 19.07 -15.04 2.42
N PRO A 108 20.19 -15.79 2.39
CA PRO A 108 21.49 -15.21 2.11
C PRO A 108 21.50 -14.62 0.70
N GLY A 109 21.85 -13.33 0.57
CA GLY A 109 21.90 -12.69 -0.74
C GLY A 109 21.78 -11.17 -0.72
N ASN A 110 21.39 -10.61 -1.86
CA ASN A 110 21.11 -9.20 -2.03
C ASN A 110 19.70 -8.89 -1.49
N PRO A 111 19.52 -7.98 -0.50
CA PRO A 111 18.21 -7.58 0.02
C PRO A 111 17.21 -7.17 -1.06
N HIS A 112 17.66 -6.59 -2.17
CA HIS A 112 16.79 -6.25 -3.30
C HIS A 112 16.06 -7.45 -3.91
N LYS A 113 16.63 -8.66 -3.83
CA LYS A 113 15.94 -9.90 -4.26
C LYS A 113 14.77 -10.23 -3.33
N ALA A 114 14.94 -10.02 -2.02
CA ALA A 114 13.85 -10.20 -1.05
C ALA A 114 12.72 -9.19 -1.28
N LEU A 115 13.06 -7.93 -1.57
CA LEU A 115 12.08 -6.89 -1.92
C LEU A 115 11.31 -7.26 -3.18
N LEU A 116 12.01 -7.67 -4.25
CA LEU A 116 11.38 -8.07 -5.51
C LEU A 116 10.48 -9.28 -5.34
N PHE A 117 10.93 -10.31 -4.61
CA PHE A 117 10.12 -11.50 -4.36
C PHE A 117 8.86 -11.16 -3.56
N SER A 118 9.00 -10.39 -2.48
CA SER A 118 7.83 -9.93 -1.69
C SER A 118 6.86 -9.11 -2.52
N ALA A 119 7.37 -8.27 -3.43
CA ALA A 119 6.55 -7.48 -4.35
C ALA A 119 5.79 -8.35 -5.35
N CYS A 120 6.44 -9.37 -5.93
CA CYS A 120 5.78 -10.33 -6.81
C CYS A 120 4.68 -11.10 -6.09
N CYS A 121 4.93 -11.57 -4.86
CA CYS A 121 3.90 -12.22 -4.05
C CYS A 121 2.71 -11.29 -3.76
N PHE A 122 2.98 -10.02 -3.46
CA PHE A 122 1.95 -9.00 -3.26
C PHE A 122 1.11 -8.79 -4.53
N GLY A 123 1.75 -8.75 -5.70
CA GLY A 123 1.03 -8.61 -6.98
C GLY A 123 0.20 -9.85 -7.36
N ILE A 124 0.72 -11.06 -7.14
CA ILE A 124 -0.01 -12.31 -7.37
C ILE A 124 -1.21 -12.43 -6.43
N TYR A 125 -1.06 -12.03 -5.17
CA TYR A 125 -2.17 -11.98 -4.22
C TYR A 125 -3.35 -11.14 -4.75
N HIS A 126 -3.06 -10.05 -5.46
CA HIS A 126 -4.09 -9.20 -6.06
C HIS A 126 -4.84 -9.84 -7.22
N TRP A 127 -4.33 -10.91 -7.84
CA TRP A 127 -5.12 -11.67 -8.81
C TRP A 127 -6.35 -12.31 -8.19
N PHE A 128 -6.21 -12.79 -6.95
CA PHE A 128 -7.28 -13.43 -6.21
C PHE A 128 -8.24 -12.40 -5.62
N THR A 129 -7.72 -11.35 -4.99
CA THR A 129 -8.58 -10.35 -4.33
C THR A 129 -9.35 -9.48 -5.31
N GLN A 130 -8.81 -9.25 -6.51
CA GLN A 130 -9.49 -8.49 -7.57
C GLN A 130 -10.24 -9.39 -8.56
N GLY A 131 -10.18 -10.71 -8.41
CA GLY A 131 -10.97 -11.66 -9.22
C GLY A 131 -10.59 -11.68 -10.71
N VAL A 132 -9.33 -11.41 -11.05
CA VAL A 132 -8.87 -11.29 -12.46
C VAL A 132 -8.32 -12.59 -13.04
N ILE A 133 -8.30 -13.68 -12.29
CA ILE A 133 -7.80 -14.99 -12.74
C ILE A 133 -8.57 -15.46 -13.98
N GLY A 134 -7.84 -15.82 -15.03
CA GLY A 134 -8.40 -16.25 -16.32
C GLY A 134 -8.47 -15.13 -17.36
N ASN A 135 -8.26 -13.87 -16.97
CA ASN A 135 -8.11 -12.74 -17.89
C ASN A 135 -6.65 -12.29 -17.93
N LEU A 136 -5.88 -12.82 -18.89
CA LEU A 136 -4.43 -12.58 -18.97
C LEU A 136 -4.06 -11.08 -19.05
N PRO A 137 -4.69 -10.25 -19.90
CA PRO A 137 -4.43 -8.80 -19.90
C PRO A 137 -4.66 -8.14 -18.53
N ALA A 138 -5.78 -8.43 -17.86
CA ALA A 138 -6.07 -7.88 -16.54
C ALA A 138 -5.07 -8.37 -15.49
N MET A 139 -4.70 -9.66 -15.50
CA MET A 139 -3.68 -10.21 -14.60
C MET A 139 -2.33 -9.51 -14.76
N LEU A 140 -1.88 -9.24 -15.99
CA LEU A 140 -0.62 -8.55 -16.25
C LEU A 140 -0.66 -7.10 -15.74
N LEU A 141 -1.74 -6.36 -16.02
CA LEU A 141 -1.91 -4.99 -15.56
C LEU A 141 -1.93 -4.91 -14.04
N VAL A 142 -2.78 -5.73 -13.40
CA VAL A 142 -2.88 -5.80 -11.94
C VAL A 142 -1.53 -6.15 -11.33
N PHE A 143 -0.84 -7.16 -11.87
CA PHE A 143 0.48 -7.55 -11.38
C PHE A 143 1.48 -6.41 -11.45
N ILE A 144 1.62 -5.74 -12.60
CA ILE A 144 2.60 -4.66 -12.78
C ILE A 144 2.34 -3.52 -11.79
N LEU A 145 1.09 -3.07 -11.67
CA LEU A 145 0.75 -1.93 -10.82
C LEU A 145 0.87 -2.27 -9.33
N THR A 146 0.32 -3.41 -8.91
CA THR A 146 0.31 -3.81 -7.50
C THR A 146 1.66 -4.32 -7.04
N ALA A 147 2.41 -5.08 -7.85
CA ALA A 147 3.80 -5.44 -7.53
C ALA A 147 4.71 -4.21 -7.54
N GLY A 148 4.49 -3.26 -8.46
CA GLY A 148 5.23 -1.99 -8.48
C GLY A 148 5.10 -1.21 -7.17
N MET A 149 3.86 -0.93 -6.73
CA MET A 149 3.63 -0.33 -5.41
C MET A 149 4.08 -1.24 -4.25
N GLY A 150 3.89 -2.55 -4.39
CA GLY A 150 4.32 -3.55 -3.42
C GLY A 150 5.82 -3.49 -3.15
N TYR A 151 6.63 -3.25 -4.19
CA TYR A 151 8.06 -3.02 -4.09
C TYR A 151 8.37 -1.71 -3.36
N VAL A 152 7.64 -0.62 -3.63
CA VAL A 152 7.83 0.66 -2.93
C VAL A 152 7.56 0.53 -1.42
N PHE A 153 6.49 -0.17 -1.04
CA PHE A 153 6.19 -0.46 0.36
C PHE A 153 7.24 -1.39 1.00
N ALA A 154 7.74 -2.38 0.27
CA ALA A 154 8.85 -3.23 0.73
C ALA A 154 10.14 -2.41 0.93
N TYR A 155 10.41 -1.48 0.02
CA TYR A 155 11.54 -0.57 0.09
C TYR A 155 11.43 0.41 1.27
N ALA A 156 10.24 0.97 1.52
CA ALA A 156 9.97 1.79 2.69
C ALA A 156 10.23 1.02 4.00
N TYR A 157 9.80 -0.24 4.07
CA TYR A 157 10.09 -1.11 5.20
C TYR A 157 11.59 -1.37 5.36
N TYR A 158 12.29 -1.72 4.27
CA TYR A 158 13.73 -1.97 4.29
C TYR A 158 14.53 -0.75 4.77
N ARG A 159 14.17 0.44 4.30
CA ARG A 159 14.85 1.70 4.66
C ARG A 159 14.64 2.10 6.12
N THR A 160 13.44 1.89 6.65
CA THR A 160 13.05 2.37 7.98
C THR A 160 13.16 1.30 9.07
N GLY A 161 13.10 0.02 8.70
CA GLY A 161 12.89 -1.11 9.61
C GLY A 161 11.56 -1.05 10.36
N SER A 162 10.54 -0.39 9.82
CA SER A 162 9.21 -0.25 10.41
C SER A 162 8.15 -0.35 9.33
N ILE A 163 7.00 -0.95 9.68
CA ILE A 163 5.82 -0.99 8.81
C ILE A 163 5.10 0.36 8.71
N LEU A 164 5.37 1.33 9.61
CA LEU A 164 4.54 2.54 9.71
C LEU A 164 4.60 3.43 8.46
N LEU A 165 5.75 3.53 7.79
CA LEU A 165 5.82 4.28 6.53
C LEU A 165 5.01 3.56 5.44
N SER A 166 5.21 2.26 5.26
CA SER A 166 4.48 1.44 4.29
C SER A 166 2.97 1.49 4.53
N PHE A 167 2.56 1.36 5.79
CA PHE A 167 1.17 1.46 6.23
C PHE A 167 0.58 2.85 5.93
N GLY A 168 1.31 3.92 6.22
CA GLY A 168 0.88 5.29 5.91
C GLY A 168 0.68 5.50 4.41
N LEU A 169 1.66 5.08 3.59
CA LEU A 169 1.57 5.17 2.13
C LEU A 169 0.34 4.43 1.58
N HIS A 170 0.19 3.17 1.98
CA HIS A 170 -0.88 2.31 1.49
C HIS A 170 -2.26 2.81 1.95
N LEU A 171 -2.41 3.14 3.23
CA LEU A 171 -3.67 3.66 3.78
C LEU A 171 -4.05 5.01 3.16
N GLY A 172 -3.07 5.88 2.90
CA GLY A 172 -3.31 7.18 2.27
C GLY A 172 -3.92 7.05 0.87
N TRP A 173 -3.44 6.10 0.06
CA TRP A 173 -4.04 5.80 -1.23
C TRP A 173 -5.46 5.23 -1.06
N ASN A 174 -5.61 4.12 -0.33
CA ASN A 174 -6.89 3.41 -0.24
C ASN A 174 -7.99 4.29 0.35
N LEU A 175 -7.71 5.03 1.42
CA LEU A 175 -8.72 5.87 2.05
C LEU A 175 -9.17 6.99 1.12
N THR A 176 -8.24 7.64 0.42
CA THR A 176 -8.59 8.67 -0.56
C THR A 176 -9.34 8.08 -1.74
N ASP A 177 -8.86 7.00 -2.35
CA ASP A 177 -9.48 6.37 -3.51
C ASP A 177 -10.89 5.83 -3.16
N HIS A 178 -10.98 4.98 -2.13
CA HIS A 178 -12.22 4.31 -1.76
C HIS A 178 -13.25 5.22 -1.10
N THR A 179 -12.82 6.12 -0.20
CA THR A 179 -13.75 6.92 0.60
C THR A 179 -14.04 8.29 -0.03
N LEU A 180 -13.02 8.99 -0.52
CA LEU A 180 -13.21 10.29 -1.16
C LEU A 180 -13.74 10.12 -2.59
N PHE A 181 -13.10 9.30 -3.41
CA PHE A 181 -13.45 9.11 -4.83
C PHE A 181 -14.39 7.92 -5.09
N SER A 182 -14.81 7.21 -4.03
CA SER A 182 -15.84 6.17 -4.10
C SER A 182 -15.54 4.98 -5.02
N THR A 183 -14.27 4.64 -5.20
CA THR A 183 -13.83 3.47 -5.99
C THR A 183 -13.82 2.16 -5.19
N GLY A 184 -14.17 2.23 -3.90
CA GLY A 184 -14.14 1.10 -2.98
C GLY A 184 -15.44 0.27 -2.94
N PRO A 185 -15.45 -0.82 -2.14
CA PRO A 185 -16.55 -1.79 -2.12
C PRO A 185 -17.85 -1.26 -1.50
N TYR A 186 -17.82 -0.08 -0.86
CA TYR A 186 -19.00 0.55 -0.26
C TYR A 186 -19.73 1.49 -1.23
N GLY A 187 -19.35 1.54 -2.51
CA GLY A 187 -19.99 2.37 -3.53
C GLY A 187 -19.84 3.87 -3.29
N ALA A 188 -20.75 4.68 -3.85
CA ALA A 188 -20.70 6.15 -3.72
C ALA A 188 -20.81 6.65 -2.27
N LEU A 189 -19.76 7.33 -1.79
CA LEU A 189 -19.62 7.88 -0.44
C LEU A 189 -19.56 9.42 -0.44
N ILE A 190 -18.41 10.03 -0.73
CA ILE A 190 -18.23 11.49 -0.69
C ILE A 190 -18.41 12.10 -2.07
N LEU A 191 -17.57 11.70 -3.04
CA LEU A 191 -17.68 12.13 -4.44
C LEU A 191 -18.32 11.02 -5.27
N LYS A 192 -19.17 11.40 -6.22
CA LYS A 192 -19.70 10.53 -7.27
C LYS A 192 -19.21 11.03 -8.64
N PRO A 193 -18.77 10.14 -9.55
CA PRO A 193 -18.45 10.55 -10.91
C PRO A 193 -19.73 11.07 -11.61
N HIS A 194 -19.61 12.18 -12.34
CA HIS A 194 -20.72 12.89 -12.97
C HIS A 194 -21.31 12.11 -14.15
N ASN A 195 -20.45 11.43 -14.92
CA ASN A 195 -20.79 10.60 -16.06
C ASN A 195 -20.03 9.27 -15.96
N THR A 196 -20.70 8.15 -16.23
CA THR A 196 -20.03 6.88 -16.52
C THR A 196 -19.75 6.87 -18.02
N VAL A 197 -18.63 7.46 -18.43
CA VAL A 197 -18.14 7.30 -19.81
C VAL A 197 -17.67 5.86 -19.95
N GLU A 198 -18.00 5.19 -21.05
CA GLU A 198 -17.43 3.87 -21.33
C GLU A 198 -15.90 4.00 -21.38
N MET A 199 -15.18 3.10 -20.68
CA MET A 199 -13.73 3.15 -20.63
C MET A 199 -13.14 2.98 -22.03
N SER A 200 -12.67 4.08 -22.62
CA SER A 200 -11.92 4.03 -23.87
C SER A 200 -10.56 3.36 -23.68
N GLU A 201 -10.00 2.78 -24.74
CA GLU A 201 -8.66 2.19 -24.68
C GLU A 201 -7.58 3.23 -24.32
N SER A 202 -7.74 4.48 -24.79
CA SER A 202 -6.87 5.60 -24.46
C SER A 202 -6.93 5.96 -22.97
N TYR A 203 -8.13 5.93 -22.37
CA TYR A 203 -8.30 6.11 -20.93
C TYR A 203 -7.54 5.04 -20.13
N ALA A 204 -7.68 3.78 -20.52
CA ALA A 204 -7.03 2.66 -19.82
C ALA A 204 -5.50 2.77 -19.88
N LEU A 205 -4.94 3.03 -21.08
CA LEU A 205 -3.50 3.21 -21.27
C LEU A 205 -2.96 4.39 -20.47
N LEU A 206 -3.67 5.51 -20.46
CA LEU A 206 -3.23 6.71 -19.76
C LEU A 206 -3.32 6.56 -18.25
N SER A 207 -4.40 5.97 -17.74
CA SER A 207 -4.54 5.63 -16.32
C SER A 207 -3.40 4.73 -15.87
N PHE A 208 -3.03 3.75 -16.70
CA PHE A 208 -1.87 2.89 -16.46
C PHE A 208 -0.56 3.70 -16.39
N ILE A 209 -0.29 4.58 -17.36
CA ILE A 209 0.92 5.43 -17.37
C ILE A 209 0.97 6.34 -16.14
N LEU A 210 -0.14 7.01 -15.80
CA LEU A 210 -0.24 7.87 -14.62
C LEU A 210 0.02 7.08 -13.33
N TYR A 211 -0.45 5.84 -13.25
CA TYR A 211 -0.19 4.97 -12.11
C TYR A 211 1.30 4.57 -12.01
N LEU A 212 1.97 4.32 -13.13
CA LEU A 212 3.43 4.11 -13.14
C LEU A 212 4.18 5.36 -12.65
N LEU A 213 3.71 6.56 -12.99
CA LEU A 213 4.27 7.81 -12.46
C LEU A 213 4.04 7.94 -10.95
N VAL A 214 2.90 7.51 -10.42
CA VAL A 214 2.65 7.43 -8.97
C VAL A 214 3.67 6.49 -8.32
N ILE A 215 3.89 5.30 -8.87
CA ILE A 215 4.89 4.34 -8.36
C ILE A 215 6.29 4.98 -8.33
N GLY A 216 6.72 5.54 -9.46
CA GLY A 216 8.04 6.17 -9.59
C GLY A 216 8.23 7.36 -8.64
N SER A 217 7.23 8.23 -8.55
CA SER A 217 7.22 9.39 -7.65
C SER A 217 7.31 8.95 -6.19
N THR A 218 6.51 7.95 -5.80
CA THR A 218 6.49 7.42 -4.44
C THR A 218 7.85 6.80 -4.08
N TYR A 219 8.42 5.99 -4.97
CA TYR A 219 9.76 5.43 -4.79
C TYR A 219 10.81 6.52 -4.59
N TRP A 220 10.82 7.54 -5.47
CA TRP A 220 11.75 8.65 -5.39
C TRP A 220 11.62 9.41 -4.06
N MET A 221 10.39 9.71 -3.62
CA MET A 221 10.16 10.40 -2.34
C MET A 221 10.60 9.56 -1.15
N VAL A 222 10.26 8.27 -1.10
CA VAL A 222 10.72 7.35 -0.03
C VAL A 222 12.26 7.32 0.01
N SER A 223 12.91 7.32 -1.15
CA SER A 223 14.37 7.31 -1.24
C SER A 223 15.04 8.55 -0.66
N ARG A 224 14.34 9.70 -0.62
CA ARG A 224 14.82 10.98 -0.09
C ARG A 224 14.43 11.22 1.37
N LEU A 225 13.25 10.75 1.78
CA LEU A 225 12.66 11.06 3.09
C LEU A 225 13.25 10.26 4.26
N THR A 226 13.89 9.13 3.97
CA THR A 226 14.35 8.20 5.02
C THR A 226 15.85 7.97 4.91
N PRO A 227 16.70 8.38 5.85
CA PRO A 227 18.11 7.99 5.82
C PRO A 227 18.20 6.45 5.84
N TYR A 228 19.07 5.87 5.01
CA TYR A 228 19.28 4.41 5.00
C TYR A 228 19.67 3.92 6.40
N ARG A 229 18.92 2.98 6.96
CA ARG A 229 19.31 2.34 8.21
C ARG A 229 20.45 1.36 7.92
N ILE A 230 21.67 1.72 8.31
CA ILE A 230 22.78 0.77 8.37
C ILE A 230 22.38 -0.35 9.34
N THR A 231 22.19 -1.57 8.83
CA THR A 231 21.99 -2.73 9.69
C THR A 231 23.34 -3.25 10.17
N LYS A 232 23.40 -3.94 11.32
CA LYS A 232 24.67 -4.56 11.78
C LYS A 232 25.23 -5.58 10.77
N ASP A 233 24.40 -6.11 9.87
CA ASP A 233 24.83 -7.02 8.81
C ASP A 233 25.46 -6.27 7.61
N ASP A 234 25.15 -4.98 7.42
CA ASP A 234 25.84 -4.14 6.43
C ASP A 234 27.27 -3.79 6.87
N GLN A 235 27.59 -3.90 8.16
CA GLN A 235 28.94 -3.70 8.71
C GLN A 235 29.81 -4.96 8.69
N LYS A 236 29.27 -6.09 8.21
CA LYS A 236 29.97 -7.38 8.12
C LYS A 236 30.30 -7.80 6.67
N LYS A 237 30.07 -6.92 5.70
CA LYS A 237 30.56 -7.03 4.32
C LYS A 237 31.70 -6.04 4.12
#